data_AF-A0AA85JH34-F1
#
_entry.id   AF-A0AA85JH34-F1
#
_cell.length_a   1.000
_cell.length_b   1.000
_cell.length_c   1.000
_cell.angle_alpha   90.00
_cell.angle_beta   90.00
_cell.angle_gamma   90.00
#
_symmetry.space_group_name_H-M   'P 1'
#
loop_
_entity.id
_entity.type
_entity.pdbx_description
1 polymer ?
#
loop_
_entity_poly.entity_id
_entity_poly.type
_entity_poly.pdbx_seq_one_letter_code
_entity_poly.pdbx_strand_id
1 'polypeptide(L)'
;MDGITTSQPYAVRQRDWHDGLFDCTNDCTSCWLLAFCYPCYMCFMYRRYDECFATPCVIIFPGLTLRAYHRAKHHIQGTLFRDWLKDCCCPLCAACQLDRDMKYVESTTGILNV
;
A
#
# COMPACT_ATOMS: atom_id res chain seq x y z
N MET A 1 22.43 -33.88 25.54
CA MET A 1 21.00 -33.88 25.17
C MET A 1 20.59 -32.44 25.09
N ASP A 2 20.82 -31.80 23.95
CA ASP A 2 20.50 -30.39 23.76
C ASP A 2 19.02 -30.29 23.43
N GLY A 3 18.24 -29.79 24.39
CA GLY A 3 16.80 -29.63 24.25
C GLY A 3 16.48 -28.63 23.14
N ILE A 4 15.84 -29.10 22.08
CA ILE A 4 15.29 -28.24 21.03
C ILE A 4 14.17 -27.41 21.68
N THR A 5 14.46 -26.15 22.01
CA THR A 5 13.44 -25.21 22.49
C THR A 5 12.67 -24.69 21.27
N THR A 6 11.46 -25.20 21.05
CA THR A 6 10.52 -24.61 20.08
C THR A 6 9.96 -23.30 20.67
N SER A 7 10.38 -22.16 20.13
CA SER A 7 9.71 -20.88 20.40
C SER A 7 8.44 -20.77 19.55
N GLN A 8 7.27 -20.56 20.17
CA GLN A 8 6.06 -20.26 19.43
C GLN A 8 6.18 -18.91 18.70
N PRO A 9 5.76 -18.80 17.43
CA PRO A 9 5.69 -17.52 16.75
C PRO A 9 4.67 -16.64 17.47
N TYR A 10 5.12 -15.48 17.97
CA TYR A 10 4.23 -14.47 18.53
C TYR A 10 3.34 -13.90 17.41
N ALA A 11 2.09 -13.58 17.75
CA ALA A 11 1.18 -12.98 16.78
C ALA A 11 1.73 -11.62 16.32
N VAL A 12 1.94 -11.46 15.01
CA VAL A 12 2.42 -10.19 14.46
C VAL A 12 1.39 -9.11 14.74
N ARG A 13 1.82 -8.03 15.40
CA ARG A 13 0.94 -6.91 15.76
C ARG A 13 0.49 -6.20 14.48
N GLN A 14 -0.81 -6.20 14.24
CA GLN A 14 -1.39 -5.45 13.12
C GLN A 14 -1.53 -3.96 13.48
N ARG A 15 -1.47 -3.09 12.47
CA ARG A 15 -1.69 -1.64 12.59
C ARG A 15 -2.79 -1.14 11.65
N ASP A 16 -3.20 0.10 11.81
CA ASP A 16 -4.07 0.77 10.82
C ASP A 16 -3.26 1.50 9.73
N TRP A 17 -3.96 1.97 8.71
CA TRP A 17 -3.42 2.93 7.75
C TRP A 17 -2.99 4.21 8.47
N HIS A 18 -1.93 4.86 8.00
CA HIS A 18 -1.39 6.09 8.57
C HIS A 18 -2.42 7.23 8.52
N ASP A 19 -3.06 7.41 7.37
CA ASP A 19 -4.13 8.37 7.14
C ASP A 19 -5.46 7.67 6.81
N GLY A 20 -6.56 8.38 7.02
CA GLY A 20 -7.87 7.99 6.54
C GLY A 20 -8.00 8.07 5.01
N LEU A 21 -9.05 7.45 4.50
CA LEU A 21 -9.27 7.33 3.05
C LEU A 21 -9.46 8.69 2.37
N PHE A 22 -10.15 9.63 3.02
CA PHE A 22 -10.53 10.92 2.45
C PHE A 22 -9.60 12.07 2.87
N ASP A 23 -8.47 11.77 3.50
CA ASP A 23 -7.48 12.77 3.94
C ASP A 23 -6.55 13.22 2.80
N CYS A 24 -7.12 13.44 1.60
CA CYS A 24 -6.38 13.87 0.41
C CYS A 24 -5.64 15.20 0.61
N THR A 25 -6.07 16.01 1.59
CA THR A 25 -5.43 17.28 1.94
C THR A 25 -4.07 17.11 2.63
N ASN A 26 -3.78 15.93 3.19
CA ASN A 26 -2.49 15.65 3.82
C ASN A 26 -1.35 15.54 2.79
N ASP A 27 -1.70 15.31 1.51
CA ASP A 27 -0.76 15.40 0.38
C ASP A 27 -1.49 15.78 -0.91
N CYS A 28 -1.86 17.07 -0.99
CA CYS A 28 -2.57 17.60 -2.16
C CYS A 28 -1.77 17.38 -3.45
N THR A 29 -0.45 17.56 -3.42
CA THR A 29 0.39 17.49 -4.62
C THR A 29 0.35 16.10 -5.24
N SER A 30 0.57 15.05 -4.44
CA SER A 30 0.48 13.68 -4.96
C SER A 30 -0.93 13.31 -5.38
N CYS A 31 -1.96 13.78 -4.68
CA CYS A 31 -3.34 13.56 -5.10
C CYS A 31 -3.68 14.23 -6.43
N TRP A 32 -3.18 15.45 -6.69
CA TRP A 32 -3.32 16.12 -7.99
C TRP A 32 -2.57 15.38 -9.10
N LEU A 33 -1.37 14.87 -8.84
CA LEU A 33 -0.61 14.08 -9.81
C LEU A 33 -1.31 12.75 -10.15
N LEU A 34 -1.86 12.07 -9.14
CA LEU A 34 -2.71 10.88 -9.31
C LEU A 34 -3.97 11.19 -10.13
N ALA A 35 -4.63 12.31 -9.85
CA ALA A 35 -5.82 12.72 -10.59
C ALA A 35 -5.50 13.09 -12.05
N PHE A 36 -4.35 13.71 -12.31
CA PHE A 36 -3.94 14.15 -13.64
C PHE A 36 -3.43 13.00 -14.52
N CYS A 37 -2.58 12.11 -13.99
CA CYS A 37 -2.17 10.88 -14.68
C CYS A 37 -2.09 9.69 -13.72
N TYR A 38 -3.25 9.12 -13.41
CA TYR A 38 -3.36 7.89 -12.63
C TYR A 38 -2.46 6.75 -13.14
N PRO A 39 -2.45 6.37 -14.44
CA PRO A 39 -1.62 5.26 -14.90
C PRO A 39 -0.12 5.56 -14.72
N CYS A 40 0.35 6.77 -15.05
CA CYS A 40 1.76 7.16 -14.86
C CYS A 40 2.17 7.05 -13.38
N TYR A 41 1.31 7.56 -12.49
CA TYR A 41 1.59 7.58 -11.07
C TYR A 41 1.55 6.17 -10.47
N MET A 42 0.64 5.30 -10.93
CA MET A 42 0.65 3.89 -10.56
C MET A 42 1.96 3.21 -10.98
N CYS A 43 2.46 3.46 -12.20
CA CYS A 43 3.76 2.94 -12.62
C CYS A 43 4.91 3.41 -11.71
N PHE A 44 4.86 4.66 -11.25
CA PHE A 44 5.80 5.19 -10.26
C PHE A 44 5.68 4.46 -8.91
N MET A 45 4.46 4.23 -8.42
CA MET A 45 4.23 3.50 -7.16
C MET A 45 4.68 2.04 -7.21
N TYR A 46 4.46 1.35 -8.33
CA TYR A 46 4.99 -0.01 -8.54
C TYR A 46 6.52 -0.02 -8.54
N ARG A 47 7.15 0.96 -9.20
CA ARG A 47 8.62 1.08 -9.19
C ARG A 47 9.19 1.31 -7.79
N ARG A 48 8.48 2.01 -6.89
CA ARG A 48 8.90 2.16 -5.47
C ARG A 48 8.92 0.84 -4.70
N TYR A 49 8.15 -0.14 -5.15
CA TYR A 49 8.16 -1.51 -4.64
C TYR A 49 9.19 -2.42 -5.34
N ASP A 50 10.10 -1.84 -6.13
CA ASP A 50 11.06 -2.57 -6.98
C ASP A 50 10.40 -3.52 -8.00
N GLU A 51 9.12 -3.29 -8.31
CA GLU A 51 8.42 -4.00 -9.37
C GLU A 51 8.70 -3.36 -10.74
N CYS A 52 8.44 -4.11 -11.82
CA CYS A 52 8.53 -3.55 -13.16
C CYS A 52 7.57 -2.35 -13.31
N PHE A 53 8.09 -1.21 -13.81
CA PHE A 53 7.31 0.00 -14.05
C PHE A 53 6.07 -0.25 -14.93
N ALA A 54 6.13 -1.20 -15.87
CA ALA A 54 5.03 -1.51 -16.77
C ALA A 54 3.99 -2.49 -16.19
N THR A 55 4.25 -3.09 -15.02
CA THR A 55 3.33 -4.01 -14.35
C THR A 55 1.89 -3.48 -14.27
N PRO A 56 1.61 -2.24 -13.81
CA PRO A 56 0.24 -1.74 -13.72
C PRO A 56 -0.47 -1.55 -15.06
N CYS A 57 0.24 -1.55 -16.19
CA CYS A 57 -0.36 -1.47 -17.52
C CYS A 57 -0.87 -2.82 -18.04
N VAL A 58 -0.40 -3.93 -17.46
CA VAL A 58 -0.68 -5.29 -17.95
C VAL A 58 -1.62 -6.05 -17.02
N ILE A 59 -1.57 -5.78 -15.72
CA ILE A 59 -2.37 -6.50 -14.73
C ILE A 59 -3.79 -5.92 -14.60
N ILE A 60 -4.71 -6.78 -14.19
CA ILE A 60 -6.09 -6.41 -13.88
C ILE A 60 -6.12 -5.78 -12.48
N PHE A 61 -6.80 -4.64 -12.34
CA PHE A 61 -6.93 -3.88 -11.08
C PHE A 61 -5.58 -3.60 -10.38
N PRO A 62 -4.69 -2.78 -10.99
CA PRO A 62 -3.40 -2.46 -10.40
C PRO A 62 -3.51 -1.73 -9.05
N GLY A 63 -4.53 -0.88 -8.86
CA GLY A 63 -4.80 -0.20 -7.59
C GLY A 63 -5.00 -1.19 -6.45
N LEU A 64 -5.97 -2.09 -6.64
CA LEU A 64 -6.35 -3.10 -5.67
C LEU A 64 -5.19 -4.05 -5.37
N THR A 65 -4.48 -4.48 -6.41
CA THR A 65 -3.34 -5.39 -6.28
C THR A 65 -2.25 -4.77 -5.42
N LEU A 66 -1.84 -3.54 -5.72
CA LEU A 66 -0.81 -2.85 -4.94
C LEU A 66 -1.27 -2.56 -3.51
N ARG A 67 -2.54 -2.16 -3.33
CA ARG A 67 -3.14 -1.91 -2.02
C ARG A 67 -3.15 -3.16 -1.15
N ALA A 68 -3.59 -4.29 -1.69
CA ALA A 68 -3.64 -5.57 -0.99
C ALA A 68 -2.23 -6.07 -0.64
N TYR A 69 -1.28 -5.93 -1.57
CA TYR A 69 0.12 -6.26 -1.36
C TYR A 69 0.74 -5.42 -0.22
N HIS A 70 0.60 -4.09 -0.30
CA HIS A 70 1.05 -3.15 0.73
C HIS A 70 0.45 -3.48 2.10
N ARG A 71 -0.86 -3.73 2.16
CA ARG A 71 -1.58 -4.07 3.40
C ARG A 71 -1.02 -5.35 4.03
N ALA A 72 -0.84 -6.40 3.23
CA ALA A 72 -0.31 -7.66 3.70
C ALA A 72 1.14 -7.52 4.20
N LYS A 73 1.98 -6.81 3.43
CA LYS A 73 3.40 -6.62 3.73
C LYS A 73 3.64 -5.80 5.00
N HIS A 74 2.86 -4.75 5.22
CA HIS A 74 3.04 -3.85 6.37
C HIS A 74 2.06 -4.13 7.53
N HIS A 75 1.49 -5.34 7.57
CA HIS A 75 0.58 -5.83 8.62
C HIS A 75 -0.57 -4.87 8.93
N ILE A 76 -1.14 -4.26 7.90
CA ILE A 76 -2.28 -3.35 8.04
C ILE A 76 -3.58 -4.15 8.18
N GLN A 77 -4.43 -3.79 9.14
CA GLN A 77 -5.71 -4.42 9.37
C GLN A 77 -6.66 -4.24 8.18
N GLY A 78 -7.38 -5.29 7.82
CA GLY A 78 -8.36 -5.26 6.74
C GLY A 78 -8.49 -6.58 6.01
N THR A 79 -9.37 -6.58 5.01
CA THR A 79 -9.64 -7.72 4.15
C THR A 79 -9.61 -7.28 2.69
N LEU A 80 -9.34 -8.21 1.78
CA LEU A 80 -9.33 -7.93 0.34
C LEU A 80 -10.67 -7.35 -0.14
N PHE A 81 -11.80 -7.81 0.40
CA PHE A 81 -13.11 -7.26 0.07
C PHE A 81 -13.27 -5.81 0.51
N ARG A 82 -12.76 -5.43 1.69
CA ARG A 82 -12.77 -4.03 2.13
C ARG A 82 -11.87 -3.16 1.25
N ASP A 83 -10.73 -3.68 0.80
CA ASP A 83 -9.85 -2.98 -0.15
C ASP A 83 -10.57 -2.75 -1.48
N TRP A 84 -11.23 -3.78 -2.03
CA TRP A 84 -12.03 -3.67 -3.24
C TRP A 84 -13.17 -2.66 -3.09
N LEU A 85 -13.89 -2.66 -1.95
CA LEU A 85 -14.92 -1.66 -1.69
C LEU A 85 -14.37 -0.22 -1.67
N LYS A 86 -13.16 0.00 -1.15
CA LYS A 86 -12.53 1.33 -1.16
C LYS A 86 -12.15 1.75 -2.58
N ASP A 87 -11.54 0.84 -3.33
CA ASP A 87 -11.16 1.07 -4.73
C ASP A 87 -12.37 1.30 -5.64
N CYS A 88 -13.50 0.63 -5.40
CA CYS A 88 -14.75 0.87 -6.14
C CYS A 88 -15.44 2.18 -5.73
N CYS A 89 -15.37 2.56 -4.45
CA CYS A 89 -16.03 3.77 -3.94
C CYS A 89 -15.31 5.05 -4.35
N CYS A 90 -13.99 5.12 -4.18
CA CYS A 90 -13.16 6.24 -4.63
C CYS A 90 -11.73 5.73 -4.94
N PRO A 91 -11.45 5.31 -6.19
CA PRO A 91 -10.14 4.76 -6.55
C PRO A 91 -9.01 5.79 -6.37
N LEU A 92 -9.28 7.07 -6.65
CA LEU A 92 -8.31 8.15 -6.44
C LEU A 92 -7.97 8.32 -4.96
N CYS A 93 -8.97 8.35 -4.07
CA CYS A 93 -8.77 8.47 -2.64
C CYS A 93 -8.02 7.25 -2.08
N ALA A 94 -8.36 6.05 -2.57
CA ALA A 94 -7.70 4.81 -2.18
C ALA A 94 -6.22 4.78 -2.60
N ALA A 95 -5.89 5.24 -3.80
CA ALA A 95 -4.51 5.37 -4.27
C ALA A 95 -3.75 6.50 -3.54
N CYS A 96 -4.40 7.62 -3.25
CA CYS A 96 -3.86 8.69 -2.42
C CYS A 96 -3.50 8.19 -1.02
N GLN A 97 -4.42 7.48 -0.36
CA GLN A 97 -4.18 6.87 0.96
C GLN A 97 -2.99 5.89 0.90
N LEU A 98 -2.94 5.06 -0.14
CA LEU A 98 -1.86 4.11 -0.36
C LEU A 98 -0.50 4.83 -0.53
N ASP A 99 -0.42 5.86 -1.37
CA ASP A 99 0.80 6.63 -1.61
C ASP A 99 1.33 7.32 -0.34
N ARG A 100 0.42 7.88 0.47
CA ARG A 100 0.78 8.49 1.75
C ARG A 100 1.30 7.45 2.75
N ASP A 101 0.68 6.27 2.82
CA ASP A 101 1.17 5.21 3.70
C ASP A 101 2.53 4.65 3.21
N MET A 102 2.74 4.52 1.90
CA MET A 102 4.05 4.17 1.34
C MET A 102 5.13 5.16 1.76
N LYS A 103 4.83 6.48 1.69
CA LYS A 103 5.77 7.52 2.16
C LYS A 103 6.01 7.45 3.66
N TYR A 104 4.96 7.20 4.45
CA TYR A 104 5.09 7.01 5.89
C TYR A 104 6.01 5.83 6.22
N VAL A 105 5.83 4.68 5.55
CA VAL A 105 6.69 3.52 5.70
C VAL A 105 8.13 3.86 5.32
N GLU A 106 8.37 4.39 4.12
CA GLU A 106 9.72 4.80 3.66
C GLU A 106 10.40 5.76 4.65
N SER A 107 9.66 6.73 5.20
CA SER A 107 10.20 7.68 6.18
C SER A 107 10.56 7.03 7.52
N THR A 108 9.89 5.92 7.88
CA THR A 108 10.07 5.23 9.16
C THR A 108 11.12 4.12 9.09
N THR A 109 11.17 3.36 7.99
CA THR A 109 12.04 2.18 7.82
C THR A 109 13.23 2.43 6.89
N GLY A 110 13.24 3.54 6.15
CA GLY A 110 14.26 3.87 5.15
C GLY A 110 14.11 3.13 3.82
N ILE A 111 13.37 2.02 3.79
CA ILE A 111 13.07 1.23 2.59
C ILE A 111 11.60 0.79 2.59
N LEU A 112 10.93 0.86 1.44
CA LEU A 112 9.53 0.41 1.31
C LEU A 112 9.44 -1.11 1.23
N ASN A 113 10.33 -1.72 0.45
CA ASN A 113 10.34 -3.13 0.15
C ASN A 113 11.28 -3.91 1.10
N VAL A 114 11.02 -3.83 2.42
CA VAL A 114 11.76 -4.62 3.44
C VAL A 114 11.61 -6.12 3.20
#